data_AF-A0A0Q9WBM4-F1
#
_entry.id   AF-A0A0Q9WBM4-F1
#
_cell.length_a   1.000
_cell.length_b   1.000
_cell.length_c   1.000
_cell.angle_alpha   90.00
_cell.angle_beta   90.00
_cell.angle_gamma   90.00
#
_symmetry.space_group_name_H-M   'P 1'
#
loop_
_entity.id
_entity.type
_entity.pdbx_description
1 polymer ?
#
loop_
_entity_poly.entity_id
_entity_poly.type
_entity_poly.pdbx_seq_one_letter_code
_entity_poly.pdbx_strand_id
1 'polypeptide(L)'
;MIVYRSTNIECFPDPAFAVNSTCRIRAVNWNKAVAQMDCDLITPLANTSVQLELFKKSDNNRYHPFLVNVTVNMCDVISKRNFMPYGTIFWKIIKEHTNVNHSCPIRPGHLIARNLYIDESFLPRFPLGFYKISIKLLETYMDHPKRSVGIIKYYFQVKQMVKAKKKGQD
;
A
#
# COMPACT_ATOMS: atom_id res chain seq x y z
N MET A 1 15.33 18.11 5.66
CA MET A 1 14.71 16.78 5.85
C MET A 1 13.66 16.59 4.75
N ILE A 2 13.67 15.43 4.10
CA ILE A 2 12.71 15.08 3.05
C ILE A 2 11.57 14.33 3.74
N VAL A 3 10.33 14.57 3.34
CA VAL A 3 9.15 13.88 3.88
C VAL A 3 8.37 13.20 2.75
N TYR A 4 7.79 12.04 3.06
CA TYR A 4 6.89 11.31 2.18
C TYR A 4 5.44 11.61 2.56
N ARG A 5 4.79 12.49 1.82
CA ARG A 5 3.39 12.88 2.08
C ARG A 5 2.44 12.14 1.14
N SER A 6 1.49 11.39 1.68
CA SER A 6 0.40 10.79 0.90
C SER A 6 -0.44 11.87 0.22
N THR A 7 -0.79 11.65 -1.05
CA THR A 7 -1.58 12.61 -1.83
C THR A 7 -2.91 12.03 -2.27
N ASN A 8 -2.95 10.74 -2.61
CA ASN A 8 -4.19 10.06 -3.02
C ASN A 8 -4.09 8.55 -2.79
N ILE A 9 -5.24 7.89 -2.71
CA ILE A 9 -5.37 6.42 -2.72
C ILE A 9 -6.62 6.06 -3.52
N GLU A 10 -6.47 5.12 -4.46
CA GLU A 10 -7.54 4.63 -5.31
C GLU A 10 -7.61 3.11 -5.19
N CYS A 11 -8.83 2.57 -5.16
CA CYS A 11 -9.07 1.15 -4.91
C CYS A 11 -10.04 0.61 -5.94
N PHE A 12 -9.63 -0.46 -6.59
CA PHE A 12 -10.35 -1.11 -7.67
C PHE A 12 -10.49 -2.60 -7.29
N PRO A 13 -11.45 -2.95 -6.41
CA PRO A 13 -11.70 -4.34 -6.09
C PRO A 13 -12.32 -5.07 -7.28
N ASP A 14 -12.07 -6.37 -7.38
CA ASP A 14 -12.89 -7.25 -8.21
C ASP A 14 -14.14 -7.65 -7.41
N PRO A 15 -15.36 -7.37 -7.91
CA PRO A 15 -16.61 -7.71 -7.23
C PRO A 15 -16.78 -9.21 -6.94
N ALA A 16 -16.06 -10.10 -7.62
CA ALA A 16 -16.06 -11.53 -7.31
C ALA A 16 -15.34 -11.86 -5.99
N PHE A 17 -14.52 -10.94 -5.47
CA PHE A 17 -13.72 -11.16 -4.26
C PHE A 17 -14.04 -10.15 -3.16
N ALA A 18 -14.20 -8.87 -3.48
CA ALA A 18 -14.44 -7.82 -2.50
C ALA A 18 -15.46 -6.79 -2.99
N VAL A 19 -16.30 -6.33 -2.07
CA VAL A 19 -17.36 -5.33 -2.29
C VAL A 19 -17.25 -4.20 -1.27
N ASN A 20 -18.06 -3.14 -1.43
CA ASN A 20 -18.12 -1.99 -0.52
C ASN A 20 -16.76 -1.32 -0.22
N SER A 21 -15.83 -1.34 -1.17
CA SER A 21 -14.51 -0.78 -0.94
C SER A 21 -14.56 0.75 -0.85
N THR A 22 -14.00 1.32 0.21
CA THR A 22 -13.79 2.76 0.34
C THR A 22 -12.32 3.06 0.59
N CYS A 23 -11.80 4.08 -0.09
CA CYS A 23 -10.42 4.52 0.05
C CYS A 23 -10.37 6.02 0.11
N ARG A 24 -9.72 6.54 1.16
CA ARG A 24 -9.64 7.98 1.43
C ARG A 24 -8.32 8.38 2.07
N ILE A 25 -7.94 9.63 1.84
CA ILE A 25 -6.82 10.26 2.54
C ILE A 25 -7.35 11.14 3.66
N ARG A 26 -6.69 11.08 4.81
CA ARG A 26 -6.88 12.00 5.93
C ARG A 26 -5.61 12.83 6.11
N ALA A 27 -5.71 14.15 5.91
CA ALA A 27 -4.61 15.06 6.21
C ALA A 27 -4.43 15.15 7.74
N VAL A 28 -3.18 15.00 8.22
CA VAL A 28 -2.85 15.14 9.64
C VAL A 28 -2.17 16.49 9.88
N ASN A 29 -1.20 16.83 9.05
CA ASN A 29 -0.55 18.14 9.05
C ASN A 29 0.05 18.44 7.65
N TRP A 30 0.78 19.55 7.53
CA TRP A 30 1.42 19.96 6.26
C TRP A 30 2.41 18.95 5.69
N ASN A 31 3.02 18.12 6.54
CA ASN A 31 4.05 17.16 6.18
C ASN A 31 3.55 15.71 6.18
N LYS A 32 2.42 15.41 6.83
CA LYS A 32 1.88 14.07 7.01
C LYS A 32 0.41 14.01 6.61
N ALA A 33 0.10 13.07 5.72
CA ALA A 33 -1.25 12.60 5.45
C ALA A 33 -1.24 11.08 5.59
N VAL A 34 -2.38 10.50 5.93
CA VAL A 34 -2.51 9.05 6.11
C VAL A 34 -3.63 8.52 5.24
N ALA A 35 -3.44 7.34 4.66
CA ALA A 35 -4.48 6.63 3.94
C ALA A 35 -5.33 5.79 4.90
N GLN A 36 -6.60 5.66 4.52
CA GLN A 36 -7.56 4.77 5.14
C GLN A 36 -8.27 4.00 4.04
N MET A 37 -8.39 2.70 4.25
CA MET A 37 -9.09 1.78 3.37
C MET A 37 -10.05 0.94 4.20
N ASP A 38 -11.13 0.55 3.56
CA ASP A 38 -12.20 -0.26 4.10
C ASP A 38 -12.75 -1.13 2.95
N CYS A 39 -12.97 -2.42 3.17
CA CYS A 39 -13.63 -3.29 2.18
C CYS A 39 -14.23 -4.54 2.81
N ASP A 40 -15.27 -5.08 2.19
CA ASP A 40 -15.87 -6.35 2.57
C ASP A 40 -15.34 -7.45 1.65
N LEU A 41 -14.52 -8.35 2.20
CA LEU A 41 -14.07 -9.54 1.49
C LEU A 41 -15.18 -10.60 1.53
N ILE A 42 -15.66 -11.04 0.37
CA ILE A 42 -16.74 -12.03 0.26
C ILE A 42 -16.23 -13.42 -0.11
N THR A 43 -15.07 -13.50 -0.78
CA THR A 43 -14.45 -14.76 -1.21
C THR A 43 -13.15 -14.99 -0.46
N PRO A 44 -12.90 -16.18 0.11
CA PRO A 44 -11.65 -16.47 0.81
C PRO A 44 -10.45 -16.38 -0.13
N LEU A 45 -9.35 -15.86 0.40
CA LEU A 45 -8.07 -15.78 -0.31
C LEU A 45 -7.11 -16.82 0.27
N ALA A 46 -6.88 -17.91 -0.45
CA ALA A 46 -6.11 -19.05 0.03
C ALA A 46 -4.61 -18.88 -0.18
N ASN A 47 -4.22 -18.30 -1.32
CA ASN A 47 -2.84 -18.12 -1.71
C ASN A 47 -2.67 -16.80 -2.45
N THR A 48 -2.52 -15.74 -1.65
CA THR A 48 -2.46 -14.37 -2.13
C THR A 48 -1.04 -13.98 -2.48
N SER A 49 -0.82 -13.63 -3.74
CA SER A 49 0.39 -12.96 -4.21
C SER A 49 0.13 -11.46 -4.38
N VAL A 50 1.12 -10.66 -4.00
CA VAL A 50 1.07 -9.20 -4.10
C VAL A 50 2.16 -8.75 -5.04
N GLN A 51 1.77 -8.11 -6.13
CA GLN A 51 2.68 -7.45 -7.03
C GLN A 51 2.77 -5.96 -6.66
N LEU A 52 3.98 -5.49 -6.39
CA LEU A 52 4.31 -4.11 -6.04
C LEU A 52 5.11 -3.50 -7.19
N GLU A 53 4.55 -2.46 -7.80
CA GLU A 53 5.22 -1.67 -8.83
C GLU A 53 5.28 -0.21 -8.42
N LEU A 54 6.49 0.34 -8.37
CA LEU A 54 6.71 1.75 -8.07
C LEU A 54 6.91 2.53 -9.37
N PHE A 55 6.28 3.70 -9.45
CA PHE A 55 6.37 4.62 -10.58
C PHE A 55 6.77 6.01 -10.10
N LYS A 56 7.59 6.70 -10.88
CA LYS A 56 7.91 8.11 -10.72
C LYS A 56 7.20 8.92 -11.80
N LYS A 57 6.65 10.07 -11.42
CA LYS A 57 6.09 11.04 -12.35
C LYS A 57 7.21 11.83 -13.01
N SER A 58 7.24 11.85 -14.34
CA SER A 58 8.15 12.67 -15.15
C SER A 58 7.54 14.04 -15.46
N ASP A 59 8.35 14.91 -16.05
CA ASP A 59 7.99 16.30 -16.37
C ASP A 59 6.85 16.39 -17.41
N ASN A 60 6.73 15.39 -18.29
CA ASN A 60 5.59 15.24 -19.20
C ASN A 60 4.29 14.74 -18.50
N ASN A 61 4.22 14.80 -17.17
CA ASN A 61 3.06 14.41 -16.36
C ASN A 61 2.70 12.91 -16.42
N ARG A 62 3.54 12.05 -17.02
CA ARG A 62 3.33 10.60 -17.10
C ARG A 62 4.06 9.86 -15.98
N TYR A 63 3.57 8.67 -15.63
CA TYR A 63 4.20 7.79 -14.65
C TYR A 63 5.03 6.72 -15.35
N HIS A 64 6.33 6.67 -15.06
CA HIS A 64 7.25 5.65 -15.56
C HIS A 64 7.68 4.69 -14.44
N PRO A 65 7.87 3.40 -14.74
CA PRO A 65 8.39 2.42 -13.77
C PRO A 65 9.69 2.92 -13.13
N PHE A 66 9.83 2.71 -11.82
CA PHE A 66 10.95 3.24 -11.04
C PHE A 66 11.37 2.23 -9.96
N LEU A 67 12.56 1.67 -10.11
CA LEU A 67 13.31 0.81 -9.16
C LEU A 67 12.66 -0.50 -8.70
N VAL A 68 11.34 -0.54 -8.46
CA VAL A 68 10.68 -1.67 -7.80
C VAL A 68 9.59 -2.24 -8.72
N ASN A 69 9.79 -3.50 -9.12
CA ASN A 69 8.78 -4.38 -9.68
C ASN A 69 9.00 -5.77 -9.07
N VAL A 70 8.26 -6.08 -8.01
CA VAL A 70 8.42 -7.34 -7.27
C VAL A 70 7.07 -7.99 -7.07
N THR A 71 7.04 -9.32 -7.14
CA THR A 71 5.87 -10.12 -6.76
C THR A 71 6.24 -10.97 -5.57
N VAL A 72 5.46 -10.87 -4.50
CA VAL A 72 5.68 -11.55 -3.23
C VAL A 72 4.48 -12.41 -2.93
N ASN A 73 4.69 -13.70 -2.63
CA ASN A 73 3.64 -14.54 -2.07
C ASN A 73 3.47 -14.21 -0.59
N MET A 74 2.34 -13.61 -0.22
CA MET A 74 2.08 -13.19 1.15
C MET A 74 1.95 -14.38 2.08
N CYS A 75 1.37 -15.49 1.64
CA CYS A 75 1.21 -16.68 2.48
C CYS A 75 2.56 -17.30 2.86
N ASP A 76 3.55 -17.25 1.96
CA ASP A 76 4.91 -17.70 2.25
C ASP A 76 5.63 -16.77 3.24
N VAL A 77 5.40 -15.46 3.14
CA VAL A 77 5.94 -14.47 4.09
C VAL A 77 5.29 -14.64 5.48
N ILE A 78 3.98 -14.85 5.53
CA ILE A 78 3.21 -15.07 6.78
C ILE A 78 3.70 -16.32 7.50
N SER A 79 3.89 -17.41 6.77
CA SER A 79 4.38 -18.68 7.29
C SER A 79 5.90 -18.69 7.57
N LYS A 80 6.59 -17.55 7.39
CA LYS A 80 8.05 -17.40 7.52
C LYS A 80 8.84 -18.36 6.62
N ARG A 81 8.23 -18.87 5.55
CA ARG A 81 8.86 -19.79 4.60
C ARG A 81 9.81 -19.09 3.65
N ASN A 82 9.63 -17.79 3.43
CA ASN A 82 10.48 -17.01 2.54
C ASN A 82 10.77 -15.61 3.12
N PHE A 83 12.06 -15.27 3.25
CA PHE A 83 12.49 -13.97 3.76
C PHE A 83 12.84 -13.03 2.60
N MET A 84 11.83 -12.32 2.07
CA MET A 84 12.05 -11.22 1.15
C MET A 84 12.01 -9.89 1.92
N PRO A 85 13.06 -9.06 1.93
CA PRO A 85 13.13 -7.86 2.77
C PRO A 85 11.97 -6.88 2.48
N TYR A 86 11.62 -6.70 1.21
CA TYR A 86 10.45 -5.90 0.81
C TYR A 86 9.12 -6.51 1.31
N GLY A 87 9.00 -7.84 1.26
CA GLY A 87 7.85 -8.58 1.77
C GLY A 87 7.70 -8.44 3.29
N THR A 88 8.79 -8.54 4.04
CA THR A 88 8.79 -8.38 5.51
C THR A 88 8.40 -6.96 5.94
N ILE A 89 8.92 -5.94 5.26
CA ILE A 89 8.53 -4.53 5.51
C ILE A 89 7.03 -4.34 5.23
N PHE A 90 6.57 -4.80 4.07
CA PHE A 90 5.15 -4.70 3.70
C PHE A 90 4.25 -5.45 4.68
N TRP A 91 4.66 -6.64 5.12
CA TRP A 91 3.92 -7.43 6.10
C TRP A 91 3.86 -6.74 7.47
N LYS A 92 4.94 -6.10 7.92
CA LYS A 92 4.95 -5.32 9.17
C LYS A 92 3.94 -4.16 9.11
N ILE A 93 3.90 -3.42 8.00
CA ILE A 93 2.94 -2.34 7.79
C ILE A 93 1.50 -2.86 7.82
N ILE A 94 1.23 -3.97 7.11
CA ILE A 94 -0.10 -4.60 7.11
C ILE A 94 -0.52 -5.00 8.52
N LYS A 95 0.37 -5.66 9.27
CA LYS A 95 0.09 -6.12 10.63
C LYS A 95 -0.20 -4.97 11.61
N GLU A 96 0.50 -3.84 11.47
CA GLU A 96 0.33 -2.69 12.36
C GLU A 96 -0.91 -1.85 12.04
N HIS A 97 -1.30 -1.81 10.76
CA HIS A 97 -2.33 -0.88 10.28
C HIS A 97 -3.62 -1.54 9.81
N THR A 98 -3.70 -2.87 9.76
CA THR A 98 -4.86 -3.59 9.26
C THR A 98 -5.37 -4.65 10.22
N ASN A 99 -6.64 -5.03 10.09
CA ASN A 99 -7.24 -6.14 10.82
C ASN A 99 -7.16 -7.48 10.05
N VAL A 100 -6.31 -7.56 9.02
CA VAL A 100 -6.20 -8.77 8.19
C VAL A 100 -5.76 -9.95 9.05
N ASN A 101 -6.45 -11.08 8.92
CA ASN A 101 -6.13 -12.28 9.66
C ASN A 101 -4.72 -12.79 9.28
N HIS A 102 -3.90 -13.05 10.28
CA HIS A 102 -2.46 -13.37 10.14
C HIS A 102 -2.19 -14.82 9.72
N SER A 103 -3.17 -15.48 9.11
CA SER A 103 -3.09 -16.86 8.64
C SER A 103 -3.71 -16.96 7.26
N CYS A 104 -3.07 -17.66 6.34
CA CYS A 104 -3.72 -18.08 5.10
C CYS A 104 -4.53 -19.37 5.35
N PRO A 105 -5.77 -19.49 4.83
CA PRO A 105 -6.49 -18.53 4.00
C PRO A 105 -7.01 -17.30 4.77
N ILE A 106 -7.01 -16.13 4.13
CA ILE A 106 -7.71 -14.94 4.62
C ILE A 106 -9.21 -15.19 4.47
N ARG A 107 -9.92 -15.16 5.60
CA ARG A 107 -11.36 -15.44 5.63
C ARG A 107 -12.19 -14.25 5.15
N PRO A 108 -13.37 -14.50 4.55
CA PRO A 108 -14.34 -13.45 4.28
C PRO A 108 -14.67 -12.64 5.54
N GLY A 109 -14.91 -11.36 5.36
CA GLY A 109 -15.19 -10.43 6.44
C GLY A 109 -14.80 -9.00 6.11
N HIS A 110 -15.08 -8.12 7.05
CA HIS A 110 -14.81 -6.71 6.94
C HIS A 110 -13.33 -6.42 7.20
N LEU A 111 -12.62 -5.92 6.18
CA LEU A 111 -11.21 -5.58 6.24
C LEU A 111 -11.04 -4.07 6.32
N ILE A 112 -10.27 -3.63 7.32
CA ILE A 112 -10.02 -2.24 7.62
C ILE A 112 -8.51 -2.03 7.62
N ALA A 113 -8.07 -0.95 6.96
CA ALA A 113 -6.73 -0.40 7.09
C ALA A 113 -6.79 1.07 7.53
N ARG A 114 -6.20 1.40 8.69
CA ARG A 114 -6.19 2.78 9.22
C ARG A 114 -4.78 3.29 9.43
N ASN A 115 -4.62 4.60 9.19
CA ASN A 115 -3.39 5.34 9.43
C ASN A 115 -2.20 4.84 8.61
N LEU A 116 -2.43 4.37 7.38
CA LEU A 116 -1.34 3.96 6.49
C LEU A 116 -0.53 5.19 6.07
N TYR A 117 0.77 5.18 6.31
CA TYR A 117 1.70 6.17 5.81
C TYR A 117 3.02 5.50 5.42
N ILE A 118 3.79 6.18 4.59
CA ILE A 118 5.14 5.73 4.25
C ILE A 118 6.10 6.35 5.26
N ASP A 119 6.75 5.49 6.06
CA ASP A 119 7.85 5.93 6.92
C ASP A 119 9.14 6.08 6.10
N GLU A 120 9.90 7.13 6.40
CA GLU A 120 11.22 7.40 5.82
C GLU A 120 12.20 6.28 6.13
N SER A 121 12.01 5.53 7.24
CA SER A 121 12.90 4.44 7.64
C SER A 121 12.82 3.21 6.73
N PHE A 122 11.73 3.03 5.99
CA PHE A 122 11.49 1.83 5.19
C PHE A 122 11.95 1.95 3.73
N LEU A 123 12.22 3.17 3.26
CA LEU A 123 12.57 3.44 1.87
C LEU A 123 13.91 4.16 1.76
N PRO A 124 14.72 3.88 0.74
CA PRO A 124 15.89 4.71 0.45
C PRO A 124 15.43 6.13 0.09
N ARG A 125 16.32 7.12 0.25
CA ARG A 125 16.01 8.52 -0.08
C ARG A 125 15.71 8.68 -1.57
N PHE A 126 14.43 8.80 -1.90
CA PHE A 126 14.01 9.09 -3.27
C PHE A 126 14.22 10.56 -3.64
N PRO A 127 14.44 10.86 -4.94
CA PRO A 127 14.41 12.22 -5.44
C PRO A 127 13.08 12.94 -5.12
N LEU A 128 13.11 14.26 -5.09
CA LEU A 128 11.89 15.06 -4.97
C LEU A 128 10.98 14.81 -6.19
N GLY A 129 9.67 14.74 -5.95
CA GLY A 129 8.70 14.51 -7.01
C GLY A 129 7.45 13.78 -6.56
N PHE A 130 6.64 13.37 -7.54
CA PHE A 130 5.43 12.59 -7.32
C PHE A 130 5.64 11.15 -7.72
N TYR A 131 5.08 10.25 -6.92
CA TYR A 131 5.25 8.82 -7.05
C TYR A 131 3.91 8.12 -6.91
N LYS A 132 3.83 6.93 -7.51
CA LYS A 132 2.67 6.04 -7.45
C LYS A 132 3.16 4.63 -7.20
N ILE A 133 2.59 3.95 -6.21
CA ILE A 133 2.74 2.51 -6.00
C ILE A 133 1.47 1.85 -6.51
N SER A 134 1.62 0.90 -7.42
CA SER A 134 0.55 -0.01 -7.84
C SER A 134 0.70 -1.31 -7.07
N ILE A 135 -0.30 -1.64 -6.27
CA ILE A 135 -0.38 -2.86 -5.48
C ILE A 135 -1.46 -3.72 -6.11
N LYS A 136 -1.07 -4.79 -6.79
CA LYS A 136 -2.01 -5.73 -7.39
C LYS A 136 -2.09 -6.99 -6.54
N LEU A 137 -3.29 -7.28 -6.06
CA LEU A 137 -3.61 -8.49 -5.31
C LEU A 137 -4.01 -9.59 -6.29
N LEU A 138 -3.33 -10.72 -6.24
CA LEU A 138 -3.54 -11.86 -7.10
C LEU A 138 -3.85 -13.09 -6.23
N GLU A 139 -4.90 -13.80 -6.56
CA GLU A 139 -5.23 -15.08 -5.94
C GLU A 139 -4.77 -16.22 -6.85
N THR A 140 -4.01 -17.16 -6.29
CA THR A 140 -3.46 -18.30 -7.03
C THR A 140 -3.98 -19.61 -6.44
N TYR A 141 -5.09 -20.12 -6.98
CA TYR A 141 -5.53 -21.48 -6.66
C TYR A 141 -4.59 -22.50 -7.33
N MET A 142 -4.37 -23.64 -6.68
CA MET A 142 -3.45 -24.69 -7.16
C MET A 142 -3.81 -25.21 -8.56
N ASP A 143 -5.10 -25.23 -8.92
CA ASP A 143 -5.60 -25.78 -10.19
C ASP A 143 -6.21 -24.74 -11.15
N HIS A 144 -6.04 -23.44 -10.90
CA HIS A 144 -6.67 -22.37 -11.69
C HIS A 144 -5.72 -21.23 -12.06
N PRO A 145 -5.99 -20.51 -13.17
CA PRO A 145 -5.22 -19.33 -13.53
C PRO A 145 -5.30 -18.25 -12.45
N LYS A 146 -4.21 -17.50 -12.29
CA LYS A 146 -4.12 -16.38 -11.35
C LYS A 146 -5.25 -15.39 -11.60
N ARG A 147 -6.11 -15.18 -10.60
CA ARG A 147 -7.19 -14.19 -10.67
C ARG A 147 -6.78 -12.91 -9.97
N SER A 148 -7.17 -11.78 -10.54
CA SER A 148 -6.93 -10.47 -9.92
C SER A 148 -8.02 -10.23 -8.87
N VAL A 149 -7.63 -10.10 -7.61
CA VAL A 149 -8.56 -9.79 -6.50
C VAL A 149 -8.89 -8.29 -6.50
N GLY A 150 -7.91 -7.47 -6.86
CA GLY A 150 -8.07 -6.03 -6.91
C GLY A 150 -6.75 -5.29 -7.08
N ILE A 151 -6.85 -4.01 -7.37
CA ILE A 151 -5.70 -3.12 -7.55
C ILE A 151 -5.87 -1.91 -6.63
N ILE A 152 -4.82 -1.60 -5.88
CA ILE A 152 -4.73 -0.40 -5.04
C ILE A 152 -3.64 0.47 -5.64
N LYS A 153 -3.98 1.72 -5.96
CA LYS A 153 -3.00 2.72 -6.40
C LYS A 153 -2.81 3.73 -5.28
N TYR A 154 -1.59 3.80 -4.77
CA TYR A 154 -1.22 4.69 -3.69
C TYR A 154 -0.29 5.78 -4.21
N TYR A 155 -0.65 7.04 -4.01
CA TYR A 155 0.10 8.18 -4.51
C TYR A 155 0.72 8.95 -3.35
N PHE A 156 1.98 9.33 -3.52
CA PHE A 156 2.70 10.14 -2.55
C PHE A 156 3.64 11.14 -3.21
N GLN A 157 3.97 12.17 -2.47
CA GLN A 157 4.91 13.21 -2.87
C GLN A 157 6.12 13.19 -1.94
N VAL A 158 7.30 13.17 -2.54
CA VAL A 158 8.57 13.38 -1.86
C VAL A 158 8.87 14.86 -1.93
N LYS A 159 8.83 15.55 -0.79
CA LYS A 159 9.02 17.00 -0.70
C LYS A 159 9.90 17.37 0.48
N GLN A 160 10.39 18.61 0.50
CA GLN A 160 11.05 19.13 1.69
C GLN A 160 10.04 19.37 2.81
N MET A 161 10.46 19.11 4.05
CA MET A 161 9.66 19.38 5.23
C MET A 161 9.33 20.88 5.32
N VAL A 162 8.05 21.21 5.44
CA VAL A 162 7.61 22.57 5.75
C VAL A 162 7.81 22.80 7.24
N LYS A 163 8.69 23.73 7.61
CA LYS A 163 8.84 24.17 9.01
C LYS A 163 7.62 25.01 9.37
N ALA A 164 6.88 24.63 10.40
CA ALA A 164 5.86 25.51 10.96
C ALA A 164 6.56 26.75 11.55
N LYS A 165 6.14 27.96 11.16
CA LYS A 165 6.53 29.17 11.88
C LYS A 165 6.00 29.02 13.31
N LYS A 166 6.87 29.03 14.33
CA LYS A 166 6.45 29.31 15.71
C LYS A 166 5.70 30.65 15.64
N LYS A 167 4.40 30.67 16.00
CA LYS A 167 3.74 31.93 16.32
C LYS A 167 4.56 32.55 17.46
N GLY A 168 5.07 33.76 17.23
CA GLY A 168 5.78 34.53 18.22
C GLY A 168 4.96 34.63 19.49
N GLN A 169 5.63 34.39 20.61
CA GLN A 169 5.25 34.89 21.92
C GLN A 169 5.44 36.41 21.83
N ASP A 170 4.36 37.16 21.81
CA ASP A 170 4.31 38.58 22.20
C ASP A 170 3.56 38.67 23.53
#